data_AF-A0A655AQY7-F1
#
_entry.id   AF-A0A655AQY7-F1
#
_cell.length_a   1.000
_cell.length_b   1.000
_cell.length_c   1.000
_cell.angle_alpha   90.00
_cell.angle_beta   90.00
_cell.angle_gamma   90.00
#
_symmetry.space_group_name_H-M   'P 1'
#
loop_
_entity.id
_entity.type
_entity.pdbx_description
1 polymer ?
#
loop_
_entity_poly.entity_id
_entity_poly.type
_entity_poly.pdbx_seq_one_letter_code
_entity_poly.pdbx_strand_id
1 'polypeptide(L)'
;MGNAGLAAGLAGVGNIGLGNAGSGNVGFGNMGVGNIGFGNTGTNNLGIGLTGDNQTGIGGLNSGAGNIGLFNSGTGNVGLFNSGTGNFGLFNSGGYNTGIGNGGTGSTGLFNAGNFNTGVANPGSYNTGSFNVGDTNTGGFNPGSINTGWFNTGNANTGVANSGTVNTGAFITGNDSNGILWRGNFEGLFGLNVGITIPEFPIHWTSTGGIGPIIIPDTTILPPIHLGLTGQANYGFAVPDIPIPAIHIDFDGAADAGFTAPATTLLSALGITGQFRFGPITVSNVQLNPFNVNLKLQFLHDAFPNEFPDPTISVQIQVAIPLTSATLGGLALPLQQTIDAIELPAISFS
;
A
#
# COMPACT_ATOMS: atom_id res chain seq x y z
N MET A 1 21.59 49.04 70.32
CA MET A 1 21.84 48.12 69.18
C MET A 1 22.93 47.15 69.63
N GLY A 2 22.59 45.87 69.80
CA GLY A 2 23.29 44.95 70.72
C GLY A 2 24.47 44.17 70.12
N ASN A 3 25.63 44.46 70.68
CA ASN A 3 26.76 43.60 71.03
C ASN A 3 27.48 42.74 69.95
N ALA A 4 28.61 43.28 69.48
CA ALA A 4 29.71 42.51 68.94
C ALA A 4 30.46 41.79 70.08
N GLY A 5 30.42 40.46 70.08
CA GLY A 5 31.36 39.59 70.79
C GLY A 5 31.14 39.40 72.29
N LEU A 6 30.76 38.19 72.71
CA LEU A 6 31.23 37.64 73.99
C LEU A 6 31.16 36.10 74.04
N ALA A 7 32.19 35.43 73.53
CA ALA A 7 32.63 34.11 73.99
C ALA A 7 34.11 33.90 73.62
N ALA A 8 34.91 33.42 74.58
CA ALA A 8 36.37 33.36 74.51
C ALA A 8 36.87 32.24 73.59
N GLY A 9 37.81 32.58 72.68
CA GLY A 9 38.51 31.64 71.80
C GLY A 9 38.43 31.98 70.32
N LEU A 10 38.91 33.18 69.93
CA LEU A 10 39.08 33.64 68.53
C LEU A 10 37.82 33.53 67.62
N ALA A 11 36.69 34.11 68.04
CA ALA A 11 35.49 34.20 67.20
C ALA A 11 35.57 35.46 66.30
N GLY A 12 35.66 35.25 64.99
CA GLY A 12 36.07 36.23 63.97
C GLY A 12 35.24 37.51 63.79
N VAL A 13 35.77 38.34 62.89
CA VAL A 13 35.45 39.77 62.74
C VAL A 13 34.12 39.95 62.00
N GLY A 14 33.27 40.88 62.46
CA GLY A 14 32.09 41.35 61.71
C GLY A 14 30.85 40.45 61.76
N ASN A 15 30.72 39.56 62.74
CA ASN A 15 29.48 38.80 62.94
C ASN A 15 28.36 39.67 63.53
N ILE A 16 27.12 39.47 63.07
CA ILE A 16 25.90 40.11 63.56
C ILE A 16 24.91 39.02 63.99
N GLY A 17 24.45 39.05 65.25
CA GLY A 17 23.51 38.07 65.81
C GLY A 17 24.16 37.09 66.81
N LEU A 18 23.46 36.02 67.18
CA LEU A 18 23.83 35.16 68.32
C LEU A 18 24.47 33.84 67.89
N GLY A 19 25.49 33.39 68.61
CA GLY A 19 26.07 32.05 68.44
C GLY A 19 26.83 31.83 67.13
N ASN A 20 27.23 32.90 66.44
CA ASN A 20 28.04 32.79 65.23
C ASN A 20 29.52 32.54 65.57
N ALA A 21 30.13 31.56 64.91
CA ALA A 21 31.56 31.24 64.99
C ALA A 21 32.22 31.49 63.61
N GLY A 22 33.43 32.06 63.58
CA GLY A 22 34.10 32.52 62.34
C GLY A 22 33.84 34.01 62.05
N SER A 23 33.75 34.47 60.79
CA SER A 23 33.80 35.92 60.43
C SER A 23 32.65 36.36 59.51
N GLY A 24 32.12 37.58 59.67
CA GLY A 24 31.18 38.18 58.70
C GLY A 24 29.80 37.51 58.62
N ASN A 25 29.44 36.66 59.58
CA ASN A 25 28.16 35.95 59.56
C ASN A 25 27.02 36.82 60.11
N VAL A 26 25.84 36.77 59.50
CA VAL A 26 24.63 37.50 59.91
C VAL A 26 23.51 36.53 60.25
N GLY A 27 23.04 36.50 61.49
CA GLY A 27 21.94 35.64 61.94
C GLY A 27 22.30 34.81 63.16
N PHE A 28 21.89 33.54 63.21
CA PHE A 28 21.98 32.71 64.41
C PHE A 28 22.75 31.42 64.17
N GLY A 29 23.72 31.10 65.02
CA GLY A 29 24.34 29.78 65.06
C GLY A 29 25.15 29.40 63.81
N ASN A 30 25.62 30.37 63.01
CA ASN A 30 26.39 30.08 61.81
C ASN A 30 27.87 29.81 62.15
N MET A 31 28.49 28.84 61.49
CA MET A 31 29.89 28.48 61.64
C MET A 31 30.64 28.67 60.31
N GLY A 32 31.62 29.57 60.25
CA GLY A 32 32.46 29.81 59.08
C GLY A 32 32.47 31.29 58.66
N VAL A 33 32.42 31.59 57.36
CA VAL A 33 32.65 32.97 56.87
C VAL A 33 31.51 33.49 56.00
N GLY A 34 30.96 34.66 56.30
CA GLY A 34 30.03 35.37 55.41
C GLY A 34 28.65 34.73 55.26
N ASN A 35 28.23 33.85 56.18
CA ASN A 35 26.94 33.19 56.09
C ASN A 35 25.80 34.09 56.60
N ILE A 36 24.66 34.09 55.93
CA ILE A 36 23.45 34.82 56.31
C ILE A 36 22.31 33.81 56.60
N GLY A 37 21.79 33.82 57.82
CA GLY A 37 20.63 33.00 58.22
C GLY A 37 20.87 32.18 59.50
N PHE A 38 20.42 30.93 59.53
CA PHE A 38 20.35 30.12 60.76
C PHE A 38 21.12 28.80 60.62
N GLY A 39 22.07 28.53 61.51
CA GLY A 39 22.70 27.20 61.62
C GLY A 39 23.50 26.77 60.39
N ASN A 40 24.02 27.69 59.58
CA ASN A 40 24.79 27.35 58.39
C ASN A 40 26.26 27.08 58.75
N THR A 41 26.87 26.04 58.17
CA THR A 41 28.28 25.67 58.32
C THR A 41 29.01 25.79 56.97
N GLY A 42 30.05 26.62 56.89
CA GLY A 42 30.88 26.84 55.69
C GLY A 42 31.01 28.33 55.33
N THR A 43 31.05 28.66 54.04
CA THR A 43 31.34 30.01 53.55
C THR A 43 30.22 30.53 52.65
N ASN A 44 29.82 31.79 52.82
CA ASN A 44 28.89 32.52 51.93
C ASN A 44 27.55 31.82 51.67
N ASN A 45 27.01 31.13 52.69
CA ASN A 45 25.70 30.49 52.60
C ASN A 45 24.57 31.47 52.97
N LEU A 46 23.44 31.44 52.26
CA LEU A 46 22.23 32.22 52.57
C LEU A 46 21.05 31.27 52.87
N GLY A 47 20.72 31.01 54.13
CA GLY A 47 19.68 30.01 54.42
C GLY A 47 19.57 29.48 55.84
N ILE A 48 18.97 28.31 55.97
CA ILE A 48 18.75 27.62 57.25
C ILE A 48 19.39 26.23 57.18
N GLY A 49 20.30 25.88 58.09
CA GLY A 49 20.82 24.52 58.27
C GLY A 49 21.68 24.00 57.12
N LEU A 50 22.33 24.87 56.34
CA LEU A 50 23.18 24.49 55.21
C LEU A 50 24.56 24.03 55.69
N THR A 51 25.18 23.03 55.03
CA THR A 51 26.55 22.56 55.31
C THR A 51 27.35 22.50 54.01
N GLY A 52 28.44 23.26 53.88
CA GLY A 52 29.22 23.46 52.65
C GLY A 52 29.37 24.94 52.29
N ASP A 53 29.83 25.28 51.08
CA ASP A 53 30.10 26.67 50.67
C ASP A 53 29.15 27.14 49.55
N ASN A 54 28.83 28.44 49.53
CA ASN A 54 28.06 29.16 48.52
C ASN A 54 26.64 28.61 48.27
N GLN A 55 26.00 28.05 49.30
CA GLN A 55 24.65 27.50 49.19
C GLN A 55 23.56 28.53 49.48
N THR A 56 22.36 28.31 48.97
CA THR A 56 21.18 29.12 49.30
C THR A 56 19.97 28.21 49.50
N GLY A 57 19.20 28.38 50.58
CA GLY A 57 17.97 27.63 50.81
C GLY A 57 17.80 27.08 52.23
N ILE A 58 17.13 25.94 52.36
CA ILE A 58 16.93 25.24 53.64
C ILE A 58 17.61 23.87 53.53
N GLY A 59 18.63 23.66 54.33
CA GLY A 59 19.42 22.45 54.40
C GLY A 59 18.58 21.24 54.81
N GLY A 60 18.98 20.08 54.32
CA GLY A 60 18.26 18.82 54.51
C GLY A 60 17.02 18.66 53.63
N LEU A 61 16.53 19.73 52.96
CA LEU A 61 15.41 19.61 52.03
C LEU A 61 15.85 19.22 50.61
N ASN A 62 17.13 19.35 50.24
CA ASN A 62 17.67 18.77 49.01
C ASN A 62 18.69 17.69 49.33
N SER A 63 18.78 16.67 48.47
CA SER A 63 19.81 15.63 48.49
C SER A 63 20.68 15.71 47.23
N GLY A 64 21.99 15.51 47.37
CA GLY A 64 22.97 15.67 46.28
C GLY A 64 23.52 17.09 46.16
N ALA A 65 24.00 17.49 44.98
CA ALA A 65 24.86 18.67 44.81
C ALA A 65 24.30 19.71 43.83
N GLY A 66 24.48 21.00 44.12
CA GLY A 66 24.16 22.09 43.20
C GLY A 66 22.67 22.27 42.87
N ASN A 67 21.77 21.71 43.70
CA ASN A 67 20.33 21.89 43.52
C ASN A 67 19.88 23.26 44.04
N ILE A 68 18.99 23.94 43.31
CA ILE A 68 18.36 25.21 43.68
C ILE A 68 16.86 24.97 43.87
N GLY A 69 16.33 25.37 45.02
CA GLY A 69 14.93 25.13 45.40
C GLY A 69 14.81 24.13 46.55
N LEU A 70 13.75 23.32 46.61
CA LEU A 70 13.45 22.42 47.73
C LEU A 70 13.03 21.04 47.25
N PHE A 71 13.31 20.00 48.04
CA PHE A 71 12.91 18.62 47.78
C PHE A 71 13.49 18.00 46.51
N ASN A 72 14.57 18.58 45.98
CA ASN A 72 15.28 18.00 44.85
C ASN A 72 16.27 16.92 45.30
N SER A 73 16.45 15.89 44.49
CA SER A 73 17.43 14.82 44.69
C SER A 73 18.32 14.67 43.46
N GLY A 74 19.64 14.56 43.65
CA GLY A 74 20.61 14.41 42.57
C GLY A 74 21.42 15.68 42.34
N THR A 75 21.68 16.06 41.09
CA THR A 75 22.67 17.09 40.76
C THR A 75 22.10 18.21 39.90
N GLY A 76 22.31 19.46 40.28
CA GLY A 76 22.07 20.62 39.41
C GLY A 76 20.60 20.87 39.06
N ASN A 77 19.64 20.36 39.84
CA ASN A 77 18.22 20.58 39.56
C ASN A 77 17.77 21.96 40.07
N VAL A 78 16.89 22.63 39.33
CA VAL A 78 16.29 23.92 39.70
C VAL A 78 14.78 23.78 39.79
N GLY A 79 14.22 24.06 40.97
CA GLY A 79 12.77 24.05 41.23
C GLY A 79 12.40 23.15 42.40
N LEU A 80 11.34 22.35 42.27
CA LEU A 80 10.81 21.55 43.39
C LEU A 80 10.62 20.09 43.01
N PHE A 81 10.95 19.19 43.95
CA PHE A 81 10.67 17.75 43.82
C PHE A 81 11.27 17.10 42.56
N ASN A 82 12.33 17.66 41.98
CA ASN A 82 12.99 17.03 40.84
C ASN A 82 13.98 15.95 41.31
N SER A 83 14.10 14.87 40.55
CA SER A 83 15.05 13.79 40.82
C SER A 83 15.93 13.51 39.60
N GLY A 84 17.24 13.37 39.81
CA GLY A 84 18.23 13.11 38.78
C GLY A 84 19.11 14.32 38.50
N THR A 85 19.34 14.67 37.23
CA THR A 85 20.38 15.63 36.85
C THR A 85 19.85 16.77 35.98
N GLY A 86 20.12 18.02 36.38
CA GLY A 86 19.93 19.17 35.51
C GLY A 86 18.49 19.47 35.09
N ASN A 87 17.50 19.03 35.87
CA ASN A 87 16.09 19.29 35.56
C ASN A 87 15.70 20.71 36.01
N PHE A 88 14.85 21.38 35.23
CA PHE A 88 14.28 22.69 35.55
C PHE A 88 12.75 22.62 35.64
N GLY A 89 12.19 22.92 36.81
CA GLY A 89 10.74 22.97 37.03
C GLY A 89 10.29 22.10 38.20
N LEU A 90 9.24 21.30 38.02
CA LEU A 90 8.56 20.60 39.11
C LEU A 90 8.43 19.11 38.82
N PHE A 91 8.71 18.25 39.81
CA PHE A 91 8.43 16.82 39.73
C PHE A 91 9.06 16.08 38.53
N ASN A 92 10.10 16.63 37.92
CA ASN A 92 10.77 15.95 36.81
C ASN A 92 11.67 14.83 37.35
N SER A 93 11.77 13.74 36.62
CA SER A 93 12.62 12.58 36.94
C SER A 93 13.52 12.23 35.77
N GLY A 94 14.79 11.96 36.05
CA GLY A 94 15.81 11.68 35.03
C GLY A 94 16.69 12.89 34.76
N GLY A 95 16.92 13.25 33.49
CA GLY A 95 17.94 14.21 33.10
C GLY A 95 17.46 15.35 32.21
N TYR A 96 17.89 16.59 32.47
CA TYR A 96 17.75 17.73 31.55
C TYR A 96 16.31 18.03 31.10
N ASN A 97 15.31 17.67 31.91
CA ASN A 97 13.93 17.95 31.57
C ASN A 97 13.54 19.36 32.01
N THR A 98 12.69 20.02 31.23
CA THR A 98 12.16 21.36 31.54
C THR A 98 10.64 21.33 31.61
N GLY A 99 10.05 21.77 32.72
CA GLY A 99 8.60 21.84 32.90
C GLY A 99 8.11 21.02 34.09
N ILE A 100 7.01 20.29 33.94
CA ILE A 100 6.34 19.62 35.07
C ILE A 100 6.15 18.13 34.79
N GLY A 101 6.61 17.28 35.71
CA GLY A 101 6.28 15.86 35.71
C GLY A 101 6.83 15.08 34.53
N ASN A 102 7.90 15.56 33.88
CA ASN A 102 8.52 14.83 32.79
C ASN A 102 9.45 13.74 33.36
N GLY A 103 9.34 12.52 32.85
CA GLY A 103 10.21 11.39 33.18
C GLY A 103 11.06 10.98 31.99
N GLY A 104 12.36 10.74 32.20
CA GLY A 104 13.31 10.38 31.14
C GLY A 104 14.35 11.48 30.93
N THR A 105 14.75 11.72 29.67
CA THR A 105 15.84 12.66 29.35
C THR A 105 15.43 13.72 28.33
N GLY A 106 15.74 14.99 28.59
CA GLY A 106 15.69 16.06 27.59
C GLY A 106 14.29 16.43 27.11
N SER A 107 13.25 16.13 27.90
CA SER A 107 11.86 16.46 27.54
C SER A 107 11.46 17.84 28.04
N THR A 108 10.67 18.57 27.26
CA THR A 108 10.12 19.89 27.61
C THR A 108 8.60 19.88 27.61
N GLY A 109 7.98 20.38 28.68
CA GLY A 109 6.52 20.53 28.79
C GLY A 109 5.95 19.80 30.00
N LEU A 110 4.84 19.09 29.83
CA LEU A 110 4.05 18.54 30.93
C LEU A 110 3.85 17.04 30.78
N PHE A 111 4.19 16.26 31.82
CA PHE A 111 3.84 14.85 31.95
C PHE A 111 4.32 13.96 30.79
N ASN A 112 5.42 14.30 30.13
CA ASN A 112 6.01 13.44 29.10
C ASN A 112 6.79 12.28 29.75
N ALA A 113 6.73 11.08 29.18
CA ALA A 113 7.43 9.91 29.68
C ALA A 113 8.31 9.31 28.58
N GLY A 114 9.61 9.25 28.80
CA GLY A 114 10.62 8.88 27.80
C GLY A 114 11.47 10.08 27.39
N ASN A 115 12.11 10.03 26.22
CA ASN A 115 13.20 10.95 25.90
C ASN A 115 12.84 11.97 24.82
N PHE A 116 13.34 13.20 24.95
CA PHE A 116 13.27 14.24 23.92
C PHE A 116 11.86 14.55 23.43
N ASN A 117 10.86 14.47 24.31
CA ASN A 117 9.50 14.86 23.97
C ASN A 117 9.29 16.35 24.21
N THR A 118 8.52 17.02 23.35
CA THR A 118 8.08 18.40 23.54
C THR A 118 6.56 18.47 23.55
N GLY A 119 5.98 19.01 24.63
CA GLY A 119 4.55 19.24 24.75
C GLY A 119 3.91 18.53 25.93
N VAL A 120 2.76 17.88 25.75
CA VAL A 120 1.92 17.39 26.86
C VAL A 120 1.61 15.91 26.74
N ALA A 121 1.91 15.16 27.80
CA ALA A 121 1.50 13.76 27.95
C ALA A 121 1.86 12.90 26.74
N ASN A 122 3.13 12.92 26.33
CA ASN A 122 3.65 12.04 25.29
C ASN A 122 4.47 10.88 25.91
N PRO A 123 3.94 9.65 25.97
CA PRO A 123 4.71 8.45 26.27
C PRO A 123 5.52 7.96 25.06
N GLY A 124 6.79 7.59 25.29
CA GLY A 124 7.75 7.20 24.25
C GLY A 124 8.78 8.30 24.02
N SER A 125 9.41 8.36 22.86
CA SER A 125 10.51 9.30 22.60
C SER A 125 10.33 10.13 21.33
N TYR A 126 10.95 11.31 21.29
CA TYR A 126 10.99 12.19 20.12
C TYR A 126 9.61 12.66 19.63
N ASN A 127 8.62 12.72 20.51
CA ASN A 127 7.29 13.21 20.15
C ASN A 127 7.17 14.73 20.34
N THR A 128 6.50 15.40 19.42
CA THR A 128 6.16 16.83 19.54
C THR A 128 4.64 17.02 19.48
N GLY A 129 4.08 17.72 20.46
CA GLY A 129 2.64 18.01 20.55
C GLY A 129 2.00 17.34 21.75
N SER A 130 0.88 16.63 21.59
CA SER A 130 0.13 16.14 22.76
C SER A 130 -0.46 14.74 22.61
N PHE A 131 -0.41 13.93 23.67
CA PHE A 131 -1.06 12.62 23.70
C PHE A 131 -0.58 11.65 22.61
N ASN A 132 0.69 11.78 22.18
CA ASN A 132 1.29 10.84 21.25
C ASN A 132 1.93 9.68 22.04
N VAL A 133 1.60 8.44 21.67
CA VAL A 133 2.14 7.23 22.31
C VAL A 133 3.01 6.51 21.31
N GLY A 134 4.26 6.20 21.67
CA GLY A 134 5.24 5.60 20.76
C GLY A 134 6.31 6.63 20.39
N ASP A 135 6.97 6.48 19.24
CA ASP A 135 8.17 7.26 18.94
C ASP A 135 8.04 8.14 17.69
N THR A 136 8.66 9.32 17.71
CA THR A 136 8.81 10.22 16.55
C THR A 136 7.48 10.72 15.97
N ASN A 137 6.47 10.95 16.80
CA ASN A 137 5.19 11.50 16.33
C ASN A 137 5.14 13.02 16.46
N THR A 138 4.49 13.70 15.52
CA THR A 138 4.24 15.15 15.57
C THR A 138 2.74 15.44 15.47
N GLY A 139 2.21 16.31 16.33
CA GLY A 139 0.81 16.69 16.36
C GLY A 139 0.09 16.12 17.59
N GLY A 140 -1.10 15.53 17.44
CA GLY A 140 -1.88 15.10 18.60
C GLY A 140 -2.60 13.77 18.47
N PHE A 141 -2.66 13.02 19.58
CA PHE A 141 -3.39 11.75 19.65
C PHE A 141 -2.92 10.74 18.60
N ASN A 142 -1.60 10.58 18.43
CA ASN A 142 -1.06 9.59 17.49
C ASN A 142 -0.43 8.38 18.21
N PRO A 143 -1.17 7.28 18.44
CA PRO A 143 -0.59 6.00 18.88
C PRO A 143 0.18 5.28 17.76
N GLY A 144 1.39 4.82 18.09
CA GLY A 144 2.35 4.17 17.19
C GLY A 144 3.52 5.10 16.90
N SER A 145 4.20 4.95 15.76
CA SER A 145 5.46 5.67 15.51
C SER A 145 5.49 6.39 14.17
N ILE A 146 6.23 7.50 14.09
CA ILE A 146 6.48 8.26 12.85
C ILE A 146 5.20 8.86 12.26
N ASN A 147 4.18 9.14 13.08
CA ASN A 147 2.95 9.77 12.61
C ASN A 147 3.04 11.29 12.65
N THR A 148 2.50 11.96 11.65
CA THR A 148 2.39 13.44 11.61
C THR A 148 0.94 13.85 11.42
N GLY A 149 0.42 14.71 12.29
CA GLY A 149 -0.95 15.22 12.24
C GLY A 149 -1.77 14.80 13.46
N TRP A 150 -3.03 14.44 13.27
CA TRP A 150 -3.95 14.15 14.38
C TRP A 150 -4.67 12.82 14.27
N PHE A 151 -4.83 12.13 15.39
CA PHE A 151 -5.63 10.90 15.49
C PHE A 151 -5.14 9.76 14.60
N ASN A 152 -3.86 9.76 14.22
CA ASN A 152 -3.31 8.68 13.42
C ASN A 152 -2.89 7.50 14.30
N THR A 153 -3.39 6.31 13.99
CA THR A 153 -3.03 5.07 14.70
C THR A 153 -2.19 4.18 13.79
N GLY A 154 -1.21 3.47 14.35
CA GLY A 154 -0.25 2.69 13.56
C GLY A 154 1.00 3.48 13.23
N ASN A 155 1.63 3.26 12.08
CA ASN A 155 2.97 3.81 11.83
C ASN A 155 3.08 4.61 10.52
N ALA A 156 3.93 5.63 10.52
CA ALA A 156 4.30 6.39 9.32
C ALA A 156 3.10 7.02 8.59
N ASN A 157 2.05 7.41 9.30
CA ASN A 157 0.88 8.05 8.71
C ASN A 157 1.00 9.58 8.80
N THR A 158 0.65 10.28 7.72
CA THR A 158 0.58 11.74 7.66
C THR A 158 -0.85 12.20 7.39
N GLY A 159 -1.38 13.09 8.23
CA GLY A 159 -2.69 13.72 8.06
C GLY A 159 -3.63 13.47 9.24
N VAL A 160 -4.89 13.13 8.98
CA VAL A 160 -5.94 13.08 10.02
C VAL A 160 -6.68 11.75 10.04
N ALA A 161 -6.74 11.13 11.22
CA ALA A 161 -7.55 9.95 11.45
C ALA A 161 -7.25 8.78 10.49
N ASN A 162 -5.96 8.58 10.16
CA ASN A 162 -5.54 7.41 9.42
C ASN A 162 -5.20 6.27 10.39
N SER A 163 -5.58 5.05 10.05
CA SER A 163 -5.14 3.83 10.73
C SER A 163 -4.38 2.94 9.76
N GLY A 164 -3.34 2.27 10.24
CA GLY A 164 -2.53 1.35 9.43
C GLY A 164 -1.11 1.87 9.26
N THR A 165 -0.48 1.57 8.13
CA THR A 165 0.90 1.98 7.86
C THR A 165 1.08 2.74 6.55
N VAL A 166 1.91 3.79 6.57
CA VAL A 166 2.36 4.52 5.37
C VAL A 166 1.21 5.18 4.60
N ASN A 167 0.26 5.78 5.30
CA ASN A 167 -0.83 6.51 4.65
C ASN A 167 -0.58 8.02 4.65
N THR A 168 -0.97 8.70 3.57
CA THR A 168 -1.01 10.17 3.52
C THR A 168 -2.42 10.64 3.18
N GLY A 169 -3.01 11.47 4.04
CA GLY A 169 -4.35 12.03 3.79
C GLY A 169 -5.27 11.93 5.00
N ALA A 170 -6.53 11.56 4.80
CA ALA A 170 -7.48 11.50 5.92
C ALA A 170 -8.48 10.35 5.87
N PHE A 171 -8.83 9.80 7.04
CA PHE A 171 -9.82 8.73 7.18
C PHE A 171 -9.48 7.47 6.35
N ILE A 172 -8.19 7.13 6.26
CA ILE A 172 -7.71 5.92 5.60
C ILE A 172 -7.58 4.79 6.61
N THR A 173 -8.10 3.60 6.31
CA THR A 173 -7.97 2.42 7.20
C THR A 173 -7.05 1.32 6.70
N GLY A 174 -6.60 1.40 5.45
CA GLY A 174 -5.66 0.44 4.84
C GLY A 174 -4.20 0.85 5.02
N ASN A 175 -3.34 0.37 4.12
CA ASN A 175 -1.91 0.67 4.11
C ASN A 175 -1.48 1.25 2.77
N ASP A 176 -0.35 1.97 2.75
CA ASP A 176 0.33 2.44 1.54
C ASP A 176 -0.58 3.27 0.61
N SER A 177 -1.49 4.06 1.19
CA SER A 177 -2.52 4.77 0.42
C SER A 177 -2.38 6.29 0.53
N ASN A 178 -2.80 7.00 -0.52
CA ASN A 178 -2.84 8.45 -0.57
C ASN A 178 -4.26 8.96 -0.89
N GLY A 179 -4.83 9.84 -0.07
CA GLY A 179 -6.11 10.47 -0.35
C GLY A 179 -7.08 10.51 0.83
N ILE A 180 -8.36 10.25 0.58
CA ILE A 180 -9.40 10.38 1.60
C ILE A 180 -10.38 9.20 1.55
N LEU A 181 -10.82 8.72 2.72
CA LEU A 181 -11.85 7.67 2.84
C LEU A 181 -11.48 6.32 2.20
N TRP A 182 -10.19 6.02 2.07
CA TRP A 182 -9.74 4.72 1.55
C TRP A 182 -9.84 3.62 2.59
N ARG A 183 -10.35 2.47 2.18
CA ARG A 183 -10.48 1.27 3.02
C ARG A 183 -9.51 0.15 2.64
N GLY A 184 -9.06 0.15 1.38
CA GLY A 184 -8.12 -0.82 0.81
C GLY A 184 -6.67 -0.41 1.00
N ASN A 185 -5.76 -1.29 0.57
CA ASN A 185 -4.33 -0.98 0.50
C ASN A 185 -3.98 -0.45 -0.90
N PHE A 186 -2.92 0.35 -0.99
CA PHE A 186 -2.39 0.85 -2.27
C PHE A 186 -3.39 1.73 -3.06
N GLU A 187 -4.25 2.46 -2.35
CA GLU A 187 -5.27 3.31 -2.97
C GLU A 187 -4.76 4.73 -3.24
N GLY A 188 -5.25 5.35 -4.31
CA GLY A 188 -4.85 6.70 -4.72
C GLY A 188 -3.37 6.83 -5.11
N LEU A 189 -2.76 5.72 -5.54
CA LEU A 189 -1.44 5.70 -6.15
C LEU A 189 -1.49 6.21 -7.59
N PHE A 190 -0.35 6.71 -8.07
CA PHE A 190 -0.17 7.09 -9.48
C PHE A 190 -0.13 5.84 -10.37
N GLY A 191 -0.96 5.82 -11.43
CA GLY A 191 -0.98 4.76 -12.44
C GLY A 191 -0.50 5.26 -13.80
N LEU A 192 0.29 4.43 -14.51
CA LEU A 192 0.72 4.66 -15.89
C LEU A 192 0.03 3.65 -16.80
N ASN A 193 -0.75 4.14 -17.77
CA ASN A 193 -1.35 3.31 -18.82
C ASN A 193 -0.59 3.54 -20.14
N VAL A 194 -0.08 2.46 -20.76
CA VAL A 194 0.59 2.50 -22.06
C VAL A 194 -0.13 1.54 -23.01
N GLY A 195 -0.75 2.10 -24.05
CA GLY A 195 -1.35 1.33 -25.15
C GLY A 195 -0.43 1.30 -26.36
N ILE A 196 -0.24 0.11 -26.95
CA ILE A 196 0.42 -0.06 -28.26
C ILE A 196 -0.65 -0.50 -29.26
N THR A 197 -0.91 0.31 -30.28
CA THR A 197 -1.83 -0.02 -31.38
C THR A 197 -1.07 -0.72 -32.48
N ILE A 198 -1.45 -1.95 -32.84
CA ILE A 198 -0.91 -2.65 -34.01
C ILE A 198 -1.83 -2.34 -35.21
N PRO A 199 -1.32 -1.77 -36.31
CA PRO A 199 -2.12 -1.52 -37.50
C PRO A 199 -2.51 -2.83 -38.20
N GLU A 200 -3.77 -2.92 -38.64
CA GLU A 200 -4.26 -4.01 -39.49
C GLU A 200 -3.53 -4.00 -40.84
N PHE A 201 -3.09 -5.16 -41.33
CA PHE A 201 -2.50 -5.31 -42.66
C PHE A 201 -3.37 -6.22 -43.52
N PRO A 202 -4.00 -5.71 -44.61
CA PRO A 202 -4.81 -6.53 -45.50
C PRO A 202 -3.91 -7.40 -46.38
N ILE A 203 -4.24 -8.69 -46.48
CA ILE A 203 -3.56 -9.63 -47.35
C ILE A 203 -4.41 -9.85 -48.62
N HIS A 204 -3.95 -9.37 -49.76
CA HIS A 204 -4.60 -9.59 -51.07
C HIS A 204 -3.83 -10.63 -51.89
N TRP A 205 -4.51 -11.70 -52.32
CA TRP A 205 -3.97 -12.69 -53.27
C TRP A 205 -4.88 -12.78 -54.49
N THR A 206 -4.29 -12.69 -55.69
CA THR A 206 -4.97 -12.98 -56.96
C THR A 206 -4.19 -14.09 -57.68
N SER A 207 -4.84 -15.23 -57.93
CA SER A 207 -4.27 -16.36 -58.68
C SER A 207 -5.17 -16.68 -59.88
N THR A 208 -4.57 -16.95 -61.04
CA THR A 208 -5.28 -17.35 -62.28
C THR A 208 -5.04 -18.82 -62.65
N GLY A 209 -4.92 -19.71 -61.67
CA GLY A 209 -4.75 -21.15 -61.87
C GLY A 209 -4.87 -21.96 -60.58
N GLY A 210 -4.91 -23.29 -60.70
CA GLY A 210 -4.98 -24.21 -59.55
C GLY A 210 -3.77 -24.05 -58.64
N ILE A 211 -4.00 -23.53 -57.44
CA ILE A 211 -2.99 -23.27 -56.42
C ILE A 211 -2.97 -24.44 -55.43
N GLY A 212 -1.77 -24.84 -55.00
CA GLY A 212 -1.58 -25.77 -53.87
C GLY A 212 -2.08 -25.18 -52.55
N PRO A 213 -2.02 -25.93 -51.44
CA PRO A 213 -2.54 -25.47 -50.15
C PRO A 213 -1.89 -24.14 -49.73
N ILE A 214 -2.70 -23.10 -49.55
CA ILE A 214 -2.26 -21.83 -48.98
C ILE A 214 -2.05 -22.06 -47.49
N ILE A 215 -0.79 -22.02 -47.05
CA ILE A 215 -0.41 -22.10 -45.65
C ILE A 215 -0.09 -20.68 -45.19
N ILE A 216 -0.91 -20.12 -44.31
CA ILE A 216 -0.53 -18.92 -43.56
C ILE A 216 0.41 -19.40 -42.45
N PRO A 217 1.71 -19.04 -42.48
CA PRO A 217 2.61 -19.42 -41.41
C PRO A 217 2.19 -18.75 -40.10
N ASP A 218 2.44 -19.43 -38.98
CA ASP A 218 2.20 -18.88 -37.64
C ASP A 218 2.86 -17.50 -37.54
N THR A 219 2.03 -16.47 -37.59
CA THR A 219 2.49 -15.09 -37.42
C THR A 219 2.18 -14.71 -35.99
N THR A 220 3.19 -14.46 -35.18
CA THR A 220 3.01 -13.98 -33.81
C THR A 220 2.37 -12.59 -33.88
N ILE A 221 1.05 -12.52 -33.73
CA ILE A 221 0.26 -11.27 -33.87
C ILE A 221 0.66 -10.24 -32.82
N LEU A 222 1.34 -10.69 -31.76
CA LEU A 222 1.91 -9.88 -30.71
C LEU A 222 3.40 -10.22 -30.59
N PRO A 223 4.32 -9.24 -30.72
CA PRO A 223 5.68 -9.46 -30.25
C PRO A 223 5.63 -9.77 -28.74
N PRO A 224 6.54 -10.60 -28.21
CA PRO A 224 6.65 -10.80 -26.77
C PRO A 224 6.80 -9.45 -26.06
N ILE A 225 5.89 -9.16 -25.13
CA ILE A 225 5.99 -7.94 -24.32
C ILE A 225 7.10 -8.17 -23.29
N HIS A 226 8.26 -7.52 -23.50
CA HIS A 226 9.35 -7.52 -22.54
C HIS A 226 9.17 -6.36 -21.55
N LEU A 227 8.65 -6.64 -20.35
CA LEU A 227 8.59 -5.67 -19.26
C LEU A 227 9.88 -5.74 -18.44
N GLY A 228 10.81 -4.84 -18.71
CA GLY A 228 12.01 -4.66 -17.89
C GLY A 228 11.68 -3.88 -16.61
N LEU A 229 11.34 -4.60 -15.54
CA LEU A 229 11.12 -3.99 -14.22
C LEU A 229 12.45 -3.95 -13.47
N THR A 230 12.85 -2.78 -12.98
CA THR A 230 14.02 -2.61 -12.11
C THR A 230 13.59 -1.98 -10.78
N GLY A 231 14.26 -2.32 -9.69
CA GLY A 231 13.99 -1.79 -8.34
C GLY A 231 13.11 -2.67 -7.44
N GLN A 232 13.00 -2.29 -6.16
CA GLN A 232 12.18 -2.98 -5.15
C GLN A 232 10.80 -2.32 -5.04
N ALA A 233 9.78 -2.88 -5.69
CA ALA A 233 8.38 -2.45 -5.56
C ALA A 233 7.41 -3.59 -5.88
N ASN A 234 6.16 -3.48 -5.42
CA ASN A 234 5.07 -4.41 -5.74
C ASN A 234 4.35 -3.92 -7.00
N TYR A 235 4.32 -4.74 -8.05
CA TYR A 235 3.67 -4.42 -9.33
C TYR A 235 2.49 -5.36 -9.57
N GLY A 236 1.31 -4.80 -9.87
CA GLY A 236 0.14 -5.55 -10.32
C GLY A 236 -0.08 -5.35 -11.82
N PHE A 237 -0.35 -6.44 -12.55
CA PHE A 237 -0.63 -6.40 -13.98
C PHE A 237 -2.00 -7.03 -14.25
N ALA A 238 -2.79 -6.41 -15.12
CA ALA A 238 -4.01 -6.98 -15.67
C ALA A 238 -3.88 -6.97 -17.20
N VAL A 239 -3.96 -8.14 -17.83
CA VAL A 239 -3.99 -8.27 -19.28
C VAL A 239 -5.47 -8.34 -19.68
N PRO A 240 -6.00 -7.35 -20.42
CA PRO A 240 -7.36 -7.41 -20.94
C PRO A 240 -7.46 -8.44 -22.07
N ASP A 241 -8.67 -8.95 -22.31
CA ASP A 241 -8.94 -9.87 -23.42
C ASP A 241 -8.52 -9.26 -24.77
N ILE A 242 -7.84 -10.05 -25.61
CA ILE A 242 -7.38 -9.65 -26.94
C ILE A 242 -8.35 -10.22 -27.98
N PRO A 243 -9.24 -9.42 -28.58
CA PRO A 243 -10.13 -9.90 -29.63
C PRO A 243 -9.38 -10.19 -30.93
N ILE A 244 -9.52 -11.40 -31.48
CA ILE A 244 -9.03 -11.75 -32.82
C ILE A 244 -10.11 -11.36 -33.85
N PRO A 245 -9.80 -10.55 -34.87
CA PRO A 245 -10.77 -10.19 -35.91
C PRO A 245 -11.16 -11.41 -36.76
N ALA A 246 -12.41 -11.44 -37.25
CA ALA A 246 -12.92 -12.51 -38.10
C ALA A 246 -12.24 -12.49 -39.48
N ILE A 247 -11.96 -13.67 -40.03
CA ILE A 247 -11.40 -13.84 -41.38
C ILE A 247 -12.55 -13.90 -42.39
N HIS A 248 -12.56 -12.98 -43.36
CA HIS A 248 -13.49 -12.96 -44.48
C HIS A 248 -12.86 -13.63 -45.72
N ILE A 249 -13.58 -14.56 -46.35
CA ILE A 249 -13.13 -15.27 -47.56
C ILE A 249 -14.28 -15.23 -48.58
N ASP A 250 -14.07 -14.54 -49.70
CA ASP A 250 -15.05 -14.42 -50.80
C ASP A 250 -14.49 -15.09 -52.08
N PHE A 251 -15.35 -15.77 -52.84
CA PHE A 251 -15.00 -16.43 -54.10
C PHE A 251 -15.93 -15.98 -55.25
N ASP A 252 -15.36 -15.75 -56.44
CA ASP A 252 -16.09 -15.50 -57.69
C ASP A 252 -15.64 -16.51 -58.76
N GLY A 253 -16.33 -17.66 -58.88
CA GLY A 253 -16.00 -18.76 -59.80
C GLY A 253 -16.12 -20.17 -59.20
N ALA A 254 -15.63 -21.19 -59.93
CA ALA A 254 -15.56 -22.59 -59.46
C ALA A 254 -14.20 -22.89 -58.83
N ALA A 255 -14.17 -23.36 -57.58
CA ALA A 255 -12.94 -23.64 -56.82
C ALA A 255 -13.10 -24.84 -55.86
N ASP A 256 -12.00 -25.56 -55.64
CA ASP A 256 -11.86 -26.58 -54.58
C ASP A 256 -11.02 -25.96 -53.44
N ALA A 257 -11.59 -25.82 -52.22
CA ALA A 257 -10.88 -25.26 -51.07
C ALA A 257 -11.05 -26.11 -49.81
N GLY A 258 -9.98 -26.25 -49.03
CA GLY A 258 -9.97 -26.93 -47.73
C GLY A 258 -9.34 -26.04 -46.66
N PHE A 259 -9.92 -26.00 -45.47
CA PHE A 259 -9.48 -25.14 -44.36
C PHE A 259 -9.23 -25.98 -43.11
N THR A 260 -8.12 -25.70 -42.44
CA THR A 260 -7.74 -26.30 -41.16
C THR A 260 -7.33 -25.17 -40.22
N ALA A 261 -8.14 -24.89 -39.18
CA ALA A 261 -7.79 -23.94 -38.13
C ALA A 261 -7.62 -24.63 -36.77
N PRO A 262 -6.67 -24.14 -35.94
CA PRO A 262 -6.64 -24.48 -34.52
C PRO A 262 -7.87 -23.93 -33.79
N ALA A 263 -8.14 -24.45 -32.59
CA ALA A 263 -9.32 -24.15 -31.79
C ALA A 263 -9.33 -22.69 -31.26
N THR A 264 -9.71 -21.74 -32.10
CA THR A 264 -10.18 -20.40 -31.73
C THR A 264 -11.24 -19.94 -32.75
N THR A 265 -12.22 -19.19 -32.27
CA THR A 265 -13.47 -18.82 -32.96
C THR A 265 -13.22 -18.32 -34.38
N LEU A 266 -13.55 -19.12 -35.40
CA LEU A 266 -13.39 -18.75 -36.81
C LEU A 266 -14.51 -19.38 -37.63
N LEU A 267 -15.41 -18.53 -38.14
CA LEU A 267 -15.97 -18.51 -39.50
C LEU A 267 -17.27 -17.67 -39.50
N SER A 268 -17.32 -16.59 -40.29
CA SER A 268 -18.59 -15.98 -40.70
C SER A 268 -19.21 -16.76 -41.87
N ALA A 269 -20.50 -16.55 -42.14
CA ALA A 269 -21.22 -17.19 -43.23
C ALA A 269 -20.48 -17.03 -44.58
N LEU A 270 -20.25 -18.14 -45.28
CA LEU A 270 -19.68 -18.18 -46.63
C LEU A 270 -20.73 -17.69 -47.64
N GLY A 271 -20.43 -16.63 -48.39
CA GLY A 271 -21.21 -16.21 -49.55
C GLY A 271 -20.73 -16.96 -50.80
N ILE A 272 -21.52 -17.92 -51.30
CA ILE A 272 -21.17 -18.70 -52.51
C ILE A 272 -22.23 -18.49 -53.59
N THR A 273 -21.80 -18.07 -54.78
CA THR A 273 -22.61 -18.01 -56.00
C THR A 273 -21.99 -18.92 -57.06
N GLY A 274 -22.17 -20.25 -56.96
CA GLY A 274 -21.57 -21.24 -57.89
C GLY A 274 -21.67 -22.71 -57.45
N GLN A 275 -21.10 -23.64 -58.23
CA GLN A 275 -20.93 -25.06 -57.85
C GLN A 275 -19.64 -25.27 -57.05
N PHE A 276 -19.73 -25.93 -55.88
CA PHE A 276 -18.64 -26.04 -54.91
C PHE A 276 -18.48 -27.50 -54.41
N ARG A 277 -17.23 -28.01 -54.32
CA ARG A 277 -16.92 -29.32 -53.71
C ARG A 277 -15.94 -29.11 -52.54
N PHE A 278 -16.26 -29.68 -51.37
CA PHE A 278 -15.40 -29.66 -50.19
C PHE A 278 -14.56 -30.94 -50.06
N GLY A 279 -13.32 -30.81 -49.61
CA GLY A 279 -12.58 -31.89 -48.93
C GLY A 279 -12.98 -31.98 -47.44
N PRO A 280 -12.51 -33.00 -46.70
CA PRO A 280 -12.87 -33.17 -45.29
C PRO A 280 -12.43 -31.98 -44.43
N ILE A 281 -13.37 -31.24 -43.85
CA ILE A 281 -13.11 -30.21 -42.84
C ILE A 281 -13.07 -30.91 -41.48
N THR A 282 -11.97 -30.78 -40.76
CA THR A 282 -11.83 -31.31 -39.40
C THR A 282 -11.72 -30.13 -38.44
N VAL A 283 -12.71 -29.96 -37.57
CA VAL A 283 -12.68 -28.93 -36.52
C VAL A 283 -13.03 -29.56 -35.18
N SER A 284 -12.26 -29.20 -34.16
CA SER A 284 -12.41 -29.72 -32.79
C SER A 284 -13.02 -28.63 -31.91
N ASN A 285 -14.01 -28.99 -31.08
CA ASN A 285 -14.62 -28.10 -30.07
C ASN A 285 -15.20 -26.78 -30.63
N VAL A 286 -16.06 -26.86 -31.64
CA VAL A 286 -16.69 -25.68 -32.27
C VAL A 286 -18.00 -25.30 -31.59
N GLN A 287 -18.19 -24.00 -31.39
CA GLN A 287 -19.50 -23.37 -31.14
C GLN A 287 -19.98 -22.77 -32.47
N LEU A 288 -20.96 -23.41 -33.11
CA LEU A 288 -21.56 -22.90 -34.35
C LEU A 288 -22.60 -21.82 -34.01
N ASN A 289 -22.47 -20.63 -34.58
CA ASN A 289 -23.52 -19.62 -34.52
C ASN A 289 -24.67 -20.01 -35.48
N PRO A 290 -25.90 -19.49 -35.28
CA PRO A 290 -27.02 -19.75 -36.18
C PRO A 290 -26.67 -19.44 -37.63
N PHE A 291 -26.91 -20.37 -38.55
CA PHE A 291 -26.64 -20.20 -39.98
C PHE A 291 -27.72 -20.84 -40.84
N ASN A 292 -27.79 -20.39 -42.09
CA ASN A 292 -28.78 -20.81 -43.06
C ASN A 292 -28.13 -21.65 -44.16
N VAL A 293 -28.71 -22.81 -44.45
CA VAL A 293 -28.33 -23.62 -45.60
C VAL A 293 -29.44 -23.54 -46.64
N ASN A 294 -29.11 -23.04 -47.83
CA ASN A 294 -30.02 -22.99 -48.97
C ASN A 294 -29.61 -24.06 -49.99
N LEU A 295 -30.44 -25.08 -50.19
CA LEU A 295 -30.20 -26.15 -51.16
C LEU A 295 -31.08 -25.95 -52.39
N LYS A 296 -30.48 -25.84 -53.57
CA LYS A 296 -31.20 -25.86 -54.86
C LYS A 296 -31.54 -27.31 -55.25
N LEU A 297 -32.81 -27.60 -55.45
CA LEU A 297 -33.32 -28.91 -55.85
C LEU A 297 -33.53 -28.96 -57.36
N GLN A 298 -32.43 -28.95 -58.10
CA GLN A 298 -32.45 -28.84 -59.55
C GLN A 298 -33.32 -29.92 -60.23
N PHE A 299 -33.42 -31.13 -59.66
CA PHE A 299 -34.28 -32.19 -60.19
C PHE A 299 -35.77 -31.83 -60.22
N LEU A 300 -36.26 -30.99 -59.30
CA LEU A 300 -37.65 -30.52 -59.31
C LEU A 300 -37.88 -29.49 -60.41
N HIS A 301 -36.88 -28.65 -60.68
CA HIS A 301 -36.91 -27.74 -61.82
C HIS A 301 -36.85 -28.52 -63.14
N ASP A 302 -35.97 -29.52 -63.23
CA ASP A 302 -35.79 -30.28 -64.46
C ASP A 302 -37.00 -31.19 -64.78
N ALA A 303 -37.69 -31.70 -63.75
CA ALA A 303 -38.92 -32.47 -63.92
C ALA A 303 -40.15 -31.60 -64.18
N PHE A 304 -40.20 -30.39 -63.59
CA PHE A 304 -41.35 -29.49 -63.64
C PHE A 304 -40.91 -28.01 -63.76
N PRO A 305 -40.36 -27.59 -64.91
CA PRO A 305 -39.67 -26.31 -65.04
C PRO A 305 -40.58 -25.09 -64.90
N ASN A 306 -41.87 -25.24 -65.23
CA ASN A 306 -42.85 -24.16 -65.14
C ASN A 306 -43.47 -24.04 -63.74
N GLU A 307 -43.40 -25.10 -62.91
CA GLU A 307 -44.02 -25.13 -61.57
C GLU A 307 -43.00 -24.79 -60.47
N PHE A 308 -41.73 -25.10 -60.71
CA PHE A 308 -40.64 -24.80 -59.78
C PHE A 308 -39.48 -24.11 -60.50
N PRO A 309 -39.55 -22.79 -60.74
CA PRO A 309 -38.52 -22.07 -61.49
C PRO A 309 -37.19 -21.93 -60.73
N ASP A 310 -37.20 -21.94 -59.39
CA ASP A 310 -35.98 -21.96 -58.57
C ASP A 310 -36.23 -22.66 -57.21
N PRO A 311 -36.39 -23.99 -57.20
CA PRO A 311 -36.76 -24.73 -55.99
C PRO A 311 -35.60 -24.74 -55.01
N THR A 312 -35.71 -23.93 -53.96
CA THR A 312 -34.75 -23.90 -52.86
C THR A 312 -35.42 -24.35 -51.56
N ILE A 313 -34.72 -25.19 -50.80
CA ILE A 313 -35.07 -25.46 -49.40
C ILE A 313 -34.06 -24.77 -48.51
N SER A 314 -34.56 -23.90 -47.64
CA SER A 314 -33.77 -23.19 -46.63
C SER A 314 -33.95 -23.85 -45.27
N VAL A 315 -32.87 -24.39 -44.71
CA VAL A 315 -32.85 -24.88 -43.32
C VAL A 315 -32.12 -23.86 -42.46
N GLN A 316 -32.82 -23.28 -41.48
CA GLN A 316 -32.22 -22.42 -40.47
C GLN A 316 -31.96 -23.20 -39.19
N ILE A 317 -30.72 -23.23 -38.72
CA ILE A 317 -30.38 -23.80 -37.42
C ILE A 317 -30.25 -22.64 -36.43
N GLN A 318 -31.16 -22.56 -35.45
CA GLN A 318 -31.27 -21.40 -34.54
C GLN A 318 -30.57 -21.57 -33.18
N VAL A 319 -29.89 -22.69 -32.94
CA VAL A 319 -29.26 -23.00 -31.64
C VAL A 319 -27.77 -23.29 -31.83
N ALA A 320 -26.95 -22.76 -30.93
CA ALA A 320 -25.53 -23.08 -30.89
C ALA A 320 -25.31 -24.53 -30.48
N ILE A 321 -24.75 -25.34 -31.38
CA ILE A 321 -24.52 -26.77 -31.15
C ILE A 321 -23.05 -26.95 -30.74
N PRO A 322 -22.75 -27.38 -29.50
CA PRO A 322 -21.40 -27.82 -29.15
C PRO A 322 -21.12 -29.17 -29.81
N LEU A 323 -20.14 -29.23 -30.69
CA LEU A 323 -19.71 -30.47 -31.34
C LEU A 323 -18.35 -30.91 -30.78
N THR A 324 -18.26 -32.14 -30.25
CA THR A 324 -17.00 -32.74 -29.77
C THR A 324 -16.13 -33.29 -30.91
N SER A 325 -16.75 -33.71 -32.01
CA SER A 325 -16.11 -33.86 -33.33
C SER A 325 -17.20 -34.00 -34.38
N ALA A 326 -17.00 -33.43 -35.56
CA ALA A 326 -17.89 -33.63 -36.70
C ALA A 326 -17.06 -33.83 -37.96
N THR A 327 -17.25 -34.97 -38.62
CA THR A 327 -16.70 -35.24 -39.95
C THR A 327 -17.87 -35.19 -40.92
N LEU A 328 -17.96 -34.14 -41.75
CA LEU A 328 -18.89 -34.14 -42.88
C LEU A 328 -18.30 -35.07 -43.95
N GLY A 329 -18.70 -36.34 -43.92
CA GLY A 329 -18.44 -37.27 -45.02
C GLY A 329 -19.09 -36.76 -46.30
N GLY A 330 -18.36 -36.81 -47.41
CA GLY A 330 -18.71 -36.17 -48.68
C GLY A 330 -20.17 -36.40 -49.09
N LEU A 331 -20.95 -35.32 -49.13
CA LEU A 331 -22.29 -35.32 -49.70
C LEU A 331 -22.17 -35.31 -51.23
N ALA A 332 -22.14 -36.48 -51.84
CA ALA A 332 -22.29 -36.66 -53.27
C ALA A 332 -23.76 -37.00 -53.58
N LEU A 333 -24.47 -36.11 -54.29
CA LEU A 333 -25.80 -36.43 -54.84
C LEU A 333 -25.61 -37.24 -56.13
N PRO A 334 -26.09 -38.50 -56.21
CA PRO A 334 -25.85 -39.36 -57.36
C PRO A 334 -26.94 -39.24 -58.44
N LEU A 335 -26.53 -39.26 -59.71
CA LEU A 335 -27.37 -39.75 -60.81
C LEU A 335 -27.30 -41.30 -60.82
N GLN A 336 -28.48 -41.93 -60.72
CA GLN A 336 -28.86 -43.32 -61.09
C GLN A 336 -28.14 -44.56 -60.46
N GLN A 337 -28.93 -45.30 -59.63
CA GLN A 337 -29.01 -46.78 -59.35
C GLN A 337 -27.76 -47.68 -59.54
N THR A 338 -27.31 -48.59 -58.65
CA THR A 338 -28.05 -49.58 -57.80
C THR A 338 -27.11 -50.22 -56.73
N ILE A 339 -27.60 -50.32 -55.49
CA ILE A 339 -27.45 -51.27 -54.32
C ILE A 339 -26.23 -52.24 -54.26
N ASP A 340 -25.49 -52.32 -53.13
CA ASP A 340 -25.68 -53.38 -52.09
C ASP A 340 -25.58 -52.92 -50.62
N ALA A 341 -26.32 -53.61 -49.76
CA ALA A 341 -26.39 -53.41 -48.31
C ALA A 341 -25.08 -53.83 -47.61
N ILE A 342 -24.58 -52.98 -46.70
CA ILE A 342 -23.47 -53.33 -45.81
C ILE A 342 -24.05 -53.66 -44.43
N GLU A 343 -23.85 -54.91 -44.01
CA GLU A 343 -24.28 -55.44 -42.72
C GLU A 343 -23.58 -54.74 -41.53
N LEU A 344 -24.36 -54.44 -40.49
CA LEU A 344 -23.89 -53.99 -39.19
C LEU A 344 -23.60 -55.21 -38.30
N PRO A 345 -22.35 -55.42 -37.81
CA PRO A 345 -22.14 -56.28 -36.67
C PRO A 345 -22.57 -55.58 -35.37
N ALA A 346 -23.18 -56.35 -34.47
CA ALA A 346 -23.73 -55.90 -33.20
C ALA A 346 -22.67 -55.33 -32.24
N ILE A 347 -23.13 -54.37 -31.42
CA ILE A 347 -22.42 -53.70 -30.32
C ILE A 347 -21.96 -54.69 -29.24
N SER A 348 -20.77 -54.46 -28.66
CA SER A 348 -20.39 -54.96 -27.33
C SER A 348 -19.59 -53.90 -26.59
N PHE A 349 -19.98 -53.61 -25.34
CA PHE A 349 -19.28 -52.74 -24.41
C PHE A 349 -18.26 -53.53 -23.58
N SER A 350 -17.08 -52.95 -23.37
CA SER A 350 -16.24 -53.16 -22.17
C SER A 350 -15.42 -51.91 -21.92
#